data_AF-A0A957J876-F1
#
_entry.id   AF-A0A957J876-F1
#
_cell.length_a   1.000
_cell.length_b   1.000
_cell.length_c   1.000
_cell.angle_alpha   90.00
_cell.angle_beta   90.00
_cell.angle_gamma   90.00
#
_symmetry.space_group_name_H-M   'P 1'
#
loop_
_entity.id
_entity.type
_entity.pdbx_description
1 polymer ?
#
loop_
_entity_poly.entity_id
_entity_poly.type
_entity_poly.pdbx_seq_one_letter_code
_entity_poly.pdbx_strand_id
1 'polypeptide(L)'
;AFASGTEGNFMGWVVFITLAIAAFLTAFYTMRQISLTFLGEPRTPLAEHAHESNGYMTLPLVLLSIPALFAGFVGIPSNFLGTEYKTVFVNHFHDFAGAIYHEPLLVLEEAGLVAKGIETPEWSWVPITASLVVALGGLFLGWLVYGRKPLEVGQPDPLLRPLGAPLYNFLLNRWYWDELYDRVFIRPTIFVSEVVVPQIMDKGIIDGLLHLTARITFAIGGAMARLERAVFGDGVDWIKDRFLDLTREFRTFQSGKIQEYALLSTVLAWIFAAFILIINFVL
;
A
#
# COMPACT_ATOMS: atom_id res chain seq x y z
N ALA A 1 26.63 26.80 -22.37
CA ALA A 1 25.30 27.39 -22.11
C ALA A 1 25.31 28.20 -20.82
N PHE A 2 25.51 27.60 -19.65
CA PHE A 2 25.34 28.32 -18.38
C PHE A 2 26.45 29.35 -18.04
N ALA A 3 27.72 29.04 -18.34
CA ALA A 3 28.84 29.96 -18.14
C ALA A 3 29.19 30.80 -19.38
N SER A 4 28.64 30.45 -20.55
CA SER A 4 28.91 31.09 -21.84
C SER A 4 27.78 32.07 -22.15
N GLY A 5 27.89 33.27 -21.57
CA GLY A 5 26.86 34.30 -21.47
C GLY A 5 25.86 34.40 -22.63
N THR A 6 24.58 34.47 -22.28
CA THR A 6 23.66 35.37 -22.99
C THR A 6 22.50 35.83 -22.12
N GLU A 7 21.98 35.02 -21.17
CA GLU A 7 21.08 35.53 -20.11
C GLU A 7 21.29 34.72 -18.82
N GLY A 8 22.02 35.30 -17.86
CA GLY A 8 22.27 34.68 -16.56
C GLY A 8 21.01 34.67 -15.70
N ASN A 9 20.10 33.74 -15.96
CA ASN A 9 18.95 33.50 -15.09
C ASN A 9 19.49 33.08 -13.70
N PHE A 10 19.16 33.86 -12.67
CA PHE A 10 19.52 33.58 -11.26
C PHE A 10 19.31 32.11 -10.89
N MET A 11 18.22 31.50 -11.38
CA MET A 11 17.91 30.10 -11.15
C MET A 11 18.99 29.14 -11.67
N GLY A 12 19.59 29.42 -12.83
CA GLY A 12 20.66 28.59 -13.36
C GLY A 12 21.92 28.63 -12.48
N TRP A 13 22.24 29.79 -11.88
CA TRP A 13 23.40 29.91 -10.96
C TRP A 13 23.14 29.12 -9.69
N VAL A 14 21.92 29.21 -9.17
CA VAL A 14 21.50 28.41 -8.02
C VAL A 14 21.63 26.92 -8.31
N VAL A 15 21.13 26.45 -9.46
CA VAL A 15 21.23 25.04 -9.86
C VAL A 15 22.69 24.62 -10.02
N PHE A 16 23.50 25.38 -10.74
CA PHE A 16 24.91 25.06 -10.97
C PHE A 16 25.70 24.98 -9.66
N ILE A 17 25.56 25.98 -8.78
CA ILE A 17 26.24 26.00 -7.48
C ILE A 17 25.78 24.83 -6.61
N THR A 18 24.47 24.56 -6.57
CA THR A 18 23.91 23.44 -5.80
C THR A 18 24.47 22.10 -6.28
N LEU A 19 24.52 21.88 -7.60
CA LEU A 19 25.08 20.66 -8.18
C LEU A 19 26.59 20.56 -7.99
N ALA A 20 27.32 21.68 -8.07
CA ALA A 20 28.75 21.70 -7.78
C ALA A 20 29.03 21.35 -6.31
N ILE A 21 28.25 21.88 -5.36
CA ILE A 21 28.33 21.50 -3.94
C ILE A 21 28.00 20.02 -3.75
N ALA A 22 26.96 19.52 -4.43
CA ALA A 22 26.60 18.09 -4.37
C ALA A 22 27.72 17.20 -4.91
N ALA A 23 28.36 17.57 -6.02
CA ALA A 23 29.50 16.84 -6.58
C ALA A 23 30.72 16.87 -5.64
N PHE A 24 31.01 18.03 -5.03
CA PHE A 24 32.04 18.18 -4.01
C PHE A 24 31.81 17.23 -2.83
N LEU A 25 30.58 17.27 -2.26
CA LEU A 25 30.19 16.41 -1.14
C LEU A 25 30.24 14.93 -1.54
N THR A 26 29.93 14.61 -2.79
CA THR A 26 30.00 13.25 -3.33
C THR A 26 31.41 12.69 -3.30
N ALA A 27 32.35 13.45 -3.86
CA ALA A 27 33.76 13.13 -3.77
C ALA A 27 34.25 13.03 -2.31
N PHE A 28 33.84 13.99 -1.47
CA PHE A 28 34.22 14.02 -0.06
C PHE A 28 33.75 12.78 0.72
N TYR A 29 32.46 12.41 0.63
CA TYR A 29 31.96 11.25 1.36
C TYR A 29 32.52 9.94 0.81
N THR A 30 32.79 9.86 -0.50
CA THR A 30 33.40 8.68 -1.13
C THR A 30 34.82 8.48 -0.61
N MET A 31 35.64 9.55 -0.57
CA MET A 31 36.97 9.46 0.01
C MET A 31 36.94 9.16 1.51
N ARG A 32 35.98 9.73 2.26
CA ARG A 32 35.75 9.38 3.67
C ARG A 32 35.51 7.87 3.84
N GLN A 33 34.66 7.26 3.01
CA GLN A 33 34.39 5.82 3.03
C GLN A 33 35.64 5.01 2.68
N ILE A 34 36.35 5.37 1.62
CA ILE A 34 37.59 4.68 1.23
C ILE A 34 38.64 4.76 2.35
N SER A 35 38.81 5.95 2.93
CA SER A 35 39.80 6.17 3.98
C SER A 35 39.49 5.39 5.26
N LEU A 36 38.22 5.36 5.67
CA LEU A 36 37.80 4.67 6.88
C LEU A 36 37.77 3.14 6.74
N THR A 37 37.53 2.63 5.53
CA THR A 37 37.39 1.19 5.29
C THR A 37 38.71 0.54 4.89
N PHE A 38 39.54 1.21 4.08
CA PHE A 38 40.73 0.59 3.46
C PHE A 38 42.07 1.20 3.86
N LEU A 39 42.13 2.49 4.23
CA LEU A 39 43.40 3.17 4.51
C LEU A 39 43.76 3.22 6.01
N GLY A 40 42.85 2.80 6.89
CA GLY A 40 43.05 2.78 8.33
C GLY A 40 43.41 1.39 8.89
N GLU A 41 43.64 1.32 10.19
CA GLU A 41 43.89 0.04 10.87
C GLU A 41 42.59 -0.73 11.15
N PRO A 42 42.62 -2.08 11.12
CA PRO A 42 41.48 -2.91 11.48
C PRO A 42 40.98 -2.60 12.90
N ARG A 43 39.68 -2.32 13.02
CA ARG A 43 39.04 -2.01 14.31
C ARG A 43 38.36 -3.21 14.97
N THR A 44 38.27 -4.33 14.26
CA THR A 44 37.66 -5.57 14.74
C THR A 44 38.53 -6.76 14.35
N PRO A 45 38.55 -7.83 15.16
CA PRO A 45 39.30 -9.05 14.82
C PRO A 45 38.87 -9.69 13.49
N LEU A 46 37.59 -9.51 13.11
CA LEU A 46 37.07 -9.98 11.82
C LEU A 46 37.64 -9.21 10.63
N ALA A 47 37.87 -7.91 10.78
CA ALA A 47 38.48 -7.10 9.74
C ALA A 47 39.97 -7.44 9.56
N GLU A 48 40.67 -7.77 10.64
CA GLU A 48 42.09 -8.18 10.60
C GLU A 48 42.31 -9.49 9.85
N HIS A 49 41.37 -10.44 9.99
CA HIS A 49 41.42 -11.73 9.31
C HIS A 49 40.64 -11.75 7.99
N ALA A 50 40.26 -10.58 7.46
CA ALA A 50 39.54 -10.50 6.19
C ALA A 50 40.44 -11.00 5.05
N HIS A 51 39.87 -11.83 4.18
CA HIS A 51 40.53 -12.33 2.99
C HIS A 51 39.79 -11.87 1.74
N GLU A 52 40.51 -11.83 0.62
CA GLU A 52 39.91 -11.51 -0.67
C GLU A 52 38.75 -12.45 -1.02
N SER A 53 37.76 -11.89 -1.71
CA SER A 53 36.58 -12.65 -2.11
C SER A 53 36.92 -13.69 -3.18
N ASN A 54 36.17 -14.80 -3.20
CA ASN A 54 36.36 -15.86 -4.20
C ASN A 54 36.15 -15.32 -5.64
N GLY A 55 36.77 -15.96 -6.63
CA GLY A 55 36.73 -15.62 -8.06
C GLY A 55 35.33 -15.41 -8.63
N TYR A 56 34.32 -16.10 -8.09
CA TYR A 56 32.92 -15.94 -8.51
C TYR A 56 32.32 -14.57 -8.16
N MET A 57 32.85 -13.86 -7.16
CA MET A 57 32.43 -12.49 -6.83
C MET A 57 33.32 -11.44 -7.51
N THR A 58 34.63 -11.69 -7.60
CA THR A 58 35.56 -10.74 -8.25
C THR A 58 35.37 -10.66 -9.76
N LEU A 59 35.06 -11.78 -10.43
CA LEU A 59 34.89 -11.81 -11.88
C LEU A 59 33.75 -10.89 -12.36
N PRO A 60 32.53 -10.91 -11.78
CA PRO A 60 31.49 -9.92 -12.09
C PRO A 60 31.93 -8.47 -11.87
N LEU A 61 32.62 -8.18 -10.75
CA LEU A 61 33.08 -6.82 -10.45
C LEU A 61 34.11 -6.31 -11.46
N VAL A 62 35.07 -7.16 -11.84
CA VAL A 62 36.05 -6.84 -12.89
C VAL A 62 35.35 -6.61 -14.22
N LEU A 63 34.40 -7.48 -14.59
CA LEU A 63 33.64 -7.33 -15.83
C LEU A 63 32.85 -6.02 -15.87
N LEU A 64 32.26 -5.60 -14.74
CA LEU A 64 31.55 -4.32 -14.61
C LEU A 64 32.48 -3.10 -14.63
N SER A 65 33.75 -3.24 -14.24
CA SER A 65 34.73 -2.15 -14.29
C SER A 65 35.09 -1.74 -15.72
N ILE A 66 35.02 -2.68 -16.68
CA ILE A 66 35.32 -2.43 -18.10
C ILE A 66 34.36 -1.39 -18.70
N PRO A 67 33.03 -1.60 -18.71
CA PRO A 67 32.11 -0.57 -19.20
C PRO A 67 32.13 0.69 -18.33
N ALA A 68 32.39 0.62 -17.02
CA ALA A 68 32.53 1.83 -16.21
C ALA A 68 33.70 2.73 -16.68
N LEU A 69 34.79 2.12 -17.15
CA LEU A 69 35.94 2.84 -17.71
C LEU A 69 35.68 3.35 -19.14
N PHE A 70 35.01 2.55 -19.99
CA PHE A 70 34.91 2.82 -21.42
C PHE A 70 33.57 3.42 -21.90
N ALA A 71 32.45 3.22 -21.19
CA ALA A 71 31.14 3.67 -21.64
C ALA A 71 31.05 5.20 -21.81
N GLY A 72 31.80 5.96 -21.01
CA GLY A 72 31.91 7.41 -21.18
C GLY A 72 32.45 7.84 -22.54
N PHE A 73 33.29 7.02 -23.18
CA PHE A 73 33.86 7.31 -24.50
C PHE A 73 32.82 7.23 -25.62
N VAL A 74 31.75 6.46 -25.42
CA VAL A 74 30.63 6.35 -26.39
C VAL A 74 29.86 7.67 -26.49
N GLY A 75 29.88 8.53 -25.47
CA GLY A 75 29.14 9.80 -25.44
C GLY A 75 29.96 11.05 -25.79
N ILE A 76 31.23 10.90 -26.19
CA ILE A 76 32.14 12.03 -26.39
C ILE A 76 31.73 12.86 -27.61
N PRO A 77 31.69 14.21 -27.51
CA PRO A 77 31.35 15.07 -28.64
C PRO A 77 32.47 15.06 -29.70
N SER A 78 32.09 15.29 -30.96
CA SER A 78 32.97 15.19 -32.13
C SER A 78 34.11 16.21 -32.19
N ASN A 79 34.16 17.17 -31.26
CA ASN A 79 35.19 18.20 -31.14
C ASN A 79 36.00 18.08 -29.83
N PHE A 80 35.91 16.95 -29.12
CA PHE A 80 36.63 16.72 -27.87
C PHE A 80 38.13 16.45 -28.10
N LEU A 81 39.02 17.20 -27.44
CA LEU A 81 40.49 16.99 -27.46
C LEU A 81 41.11 16.89 -28.87
N GLY A 82 40.66 17.72 -29.83
CA GLY A 82 41.25 17.79 -31.17
C GLY A 82 40.72 16.73 -32.15
N THR A 83 39.62 16.06 -31.84
CA THR A 83 38.89 15.15 -32.75
C THR A 83 38.07 15.87 -33.83
N GLU A 84 38.25 17.18 -33.99
CA GLU A 84 37.51 18.05 -34.93
C GLU A 84 37.55 17.53 -36.39
N TYR A 85 38.56 16.75 -36.73
CA TYR A 85 38.55 15.94 -37.94
C TYR A 85 37.67 14.71 -37.70
N LYS A 86 36.44 14.74 -38.23
CA LYS A 86 35.46 13.64 -38.34
C LYS A 86 36.01 12.32 -38.93
N THR A 87 37.31 12.23 -39.19
CA THR A 87 38.03 11.07 -39.72
C THR A 87 38.53 10.12 -38.64
N VAL A 88 38.68 10.54 -37.38
CA VAL A 88 39.28 9.70 -36.32
C VAL A 88 38.22 8.96 -35.47
N PHE A 89 37.09 9.60 -35.19
CA PHE A 89 36.01 9.00 -34.38
C PHE A 89 34.65 9.57 -34.78
N VAL A 90 33.74 8.70 -35.24
CA VAL A 90 32.34 9.04 -35.54
C VAL A 90 31.47 8.50 -34.41
N ASN A 91 30.82 9.40 -33.68
CA ASN A 91 29.95 9.02 -32.58
C ASN A 91 28.53 8.65 -33.08
N HIS A 92 28.39 7.44 -33.62
CA HIS A 92 27.11 6.93 -34.11
C HIS A 92 26.00 6.93 -33.06
N PHE A 93 26.35 6.79 -31.78
CA PHE A 93 25.39 6.78 -30.69
C PHE A 93 24.80 8.17 -30.41
N HIS A 94 25.63 9.23 -30.48
CA HIS A 94 25.16 10.61 -30.37
C HIS A 94 24.15 10.96 -31.46
N ASP A 95 24.46 10.61 -32.71
CA ASP A 95 23.58 10.89 -33.85
C ASP A 95 22.27 10.09 -33.77
N PHE A 96 22.34 8.81 -33.37
CA PHE A 96 21.17 7.96 -33.16
C PHE A 96 20.27 8.48 -32.03
N ALA A 97 20.85 8.79 -30.86
CA ALA A 97 20.10 9.34 -29.73
C ALA A 97 19.48 10.70 -30.09
N GLY A 98 20.26 11.58 -30.74
CA GLY A 98 19.79 12.85 -31.26
C GLY A 98 18.58 12.69 -32.18
N ALA A 99 18.63 11.75 -33.13
CA ALA A 99 17.54 11.48 -34.06
C ALA A 99 16.25 11.01 -33.36
N ILE A 100 16.35 10.25 -32.26
CA ILE A 100 15.18 9.83 -31.47
C ILE A 100 14.50 11.02 -30.79
N TYR A 101 15.28 11.96 -30.27
CA TYR A 101 14.75 13.07 -29.47
C TYR A 101 14.42 14.31 -30.29
N HIS A 102 15.00 14.49 -31.48
CA HIS A 102 14.87 15.70 -32.29
C HIS A 102 13.41 15.98 -32.67
N GLU A 103 12.72 15.01 -33.29
CA GLU A 103 11.35 15.18 -33.76
C GLU A 103 10.34 15.41 -32.62
N PRO A 104 10.32 14.59 -31.53
CA PRO A 104 9.41 14.85 -30.41
C PRO A 104 9.66 16.21 -29.73
N LEU A 105 10.91 16.65 -29.63
CA LEU A 105 11.21 17.94 -29.01
C LEU A 105 10.78 19.13 -29.85
N LEU A 106 10.91 19.06 -31.18
CA LEU A 106 10.41 20.10 -32.08
C LEU A 106 8.89 20.27 -31.94
N VAL A 107 8.15 19.16 -31.87
CA VAL A 107 6.69 19.18 -31.65
C VAL A 107 6.33 19.78 -30.29
N LEU A 108 7.09 19.48 -29.24
CA LEU A 108 6.87 20.02 -27.89
C LEU A 108 7.22 21.51 -27.78
N GLU A 109 8.24 21.96 -28.50
CA GLU A 109 8.61 23.38 -28.63
C GLU A 109 7.53 24.15 -29.40
N GLU A 110 7.07 23.63 -30.54
CA GLU A 110 5.98 24.23 -31.33
C GLU A 110 4.66 24.30 -30.52
N ALA A 111 4.40 23.30 -29.67
CA ALA A 111 3.27 23.28 -28.75
C ALA A 111 3.42 24.24 -27.55
N GLY A 112 4.57 24.94 -27.41
CA GLY A 112 4.84 25.85 -26.29
C GLY A 112 4.97 25.16 -24.93
N LEU A 113 5.16 23.84 -24.91
CA LEU A 113 5.31 23.04 -23.69
C LEU A 113 6.76 23.02 -23.18
N VAL A 114 7.72 23.44 -24.00
CA VAL A 114 9.14 23.54 -23.66
C VAL A 114 9.67 24.92 -24.06
N ALA A 115 10.45 25.54 -23.18
CA ALA A 115 10.79 26.96 -23.25
C ALA A 115 11.82 27.36 -24.32
N LYS A 116 12.60 26.42 -24.86
CA LYS A 116 13.56 26.63 -25.94
C LYS A 116 13.98 25.26 -26.49
N GLY A 117 14.04 25.10 -27.81
CA GLY A 117 14.65 23.95 -28.44
C GLY A 117 16.06 23.73 -27.90
N ILE A 118 16.47 22.47 -27.76
CA ILE A 118 17.80 22.12 -27.27
C ILE A 118 18.83 22.59 -28.30
N GLU A 119 19.31 23.82 -28.15
CA GLU A 119 20.51 24.29 -28.82
C GLU A 119 21.70 23.54 -28.20
N THR A 120 22.47 22.83 -29.02
CA THR A 120 23.73 22.24 -28.57
C THR A 120 24.63 23.38 -28.11
N PRO A 121 24.97 23.46 -26.81
CA PRO A 121 25.79 24.55 -26.33
C PRO A 121 27.15 24.52 -27.00
N GLU A 122 27.68 25.70 -27.36
CA GLU A 122 29.06 25.78 -27.82
C GLU A 122 30.00 25.15 -26.79
N TRP A 123 31.06 24.52 -27.31
CA TRP A 123 32.07 23.88 -26.49
C TRP A 123 32.64 24.85 -25.46
N SER A 124 32.59 24.47 -24.18
CA SER A 124 33.09 25.29 -23.08
C SER A 124 33.94 24.46 -22.15
N TRP A 125 35.14 24.95 -21.88
CA TRP A 125 36.05 24.34 -20.91
C TRP A 125 35.62 24.54 -19.46
N VAL A 126 34.75 25.52 -19.19
CA VAL A 126 34.39 25.94 -17.83
C VAL A 126 33.75 24.80 -17.02
N PRO A 127 32.73 24.06 -17.51
CA PRO A 127 32.13 22.98 -16.74
C PRO A 127 33.10 21.82 -16.49
N ILE A 128 33.98 21.52 -17.45
CA ILE A 128 34.95 20.42 -17.35
C ILE A 128 36.00 20.74 -16.29
N THR A 129 36.61 21.92 -16.36
CA THR A 129 37.63 22.32 -15.39
C THR A 129 37.02 22.53 -14.00
N ALA A 130 35.84 23.16 -13.92
CA ALA A 130 35.14 23.34 -12.65
C ALA A 130 34.78 22.00 -12.00
N SER A 131 34.20 21.06 -12.73
CA SER A 131 33.85 19.74 -12.21
C SER A 131 35.08 18.94 -11.77
N LEU A 132 36.17 18.98 -12.53
CA LEU A 132 37.42 18.32 -12.16
C LEU A 132 38.02 18.90 -10.87
N VAL A 133 38.08 20.22 -10.75
CA VAL A 133 38.59 20.91 -9.55
C VAL A 133 37.70 20.61 -8.34
N VAL A 134 36.39 20.65 -8.51
CA VAL A 134 35.42 20.36 -7.45
C VAL A 134 35.54 18.91 -6.97
N ALA A 135 35.61 17.94 -7.88
CA ALA A 135 35.74 16.53 -7.55
C ALA A 135 37.09 16.23 -6.86
N LEU A 136 38.21 16.69 -7.44
CA LEU A 136 39.53 16.51 -6.85
C LEU A 136 39.66 17.24 -5.50
N GLY A 137 39.07 18.42 -5.37
CA GLY A 137 39.01 19.17 -4.12
C GLY A 137 38.25 18.41 -3.03
N GLY A 138 37.13 17.80 -3.36
CA GLY A 138 36.35 16.96 -2.44
C GLY A 138 37.13 15.72 -2.00
N LEU A 139 37.76 15.01 -2.95
CA LEU A 139 38.63 13.86 -2.65
C LEU A 139 39.81 14.29 -1.76
N PHE A 140 40.48 15.39 -2.11
CA PHE A 140 41.63 15.89 -1.37
C PHE A 140 41.27 16.27 0.07
N LEU A 141 40.16 17.00 0.27
CA LEU A 141 39.70 17.37 1.61
C LEU A 141 39.23 16.17 2.40
N GLY A 142 38.55 15.19 1.78
CA GLY A 142 38.19 13.93 2.42
C GLY A 142 39.42 13.17 2.92
N TRP A 143 40.46 13.09 2.09
CA TRP A 143 41.72 12.44 2.44
C TRP A 143 42.47 13.21 3.54
N LEU A 144 42.45 14.54 3.51
CA LEU A 144 43.09 15.37 4.53
C LEU A 144 42.44 15.17 5.91
N VAL A 145 41.11 15.02 5.95
CA VAL A 145 40.34 14.83 7.20
C VAL A 145 40.43 13.39 7.71
N TYR A 146 40.29 12.39 6.84
CA TYR A 146 40.13 10.98 7.24
C TYR A 146 41.30 10.07 6.87
N GLY A 147 42.05 10.38 5.81
CA GLY A 147 43.15 9.54 5.31
C GLY A 147 44.50 9.85 5.96
N ARG A 148 44.80 11.13 6.24
CA ARG A 148 46.10 11.53 6.82
C ARG A 148 46.30 11.04 8.27
N LYS A 149 45.22 11.02 9.05
CA LYS A 149 45.19 10.51 10.42
C LYS A 149 43.95 9.63 10.56
N PRO A 150 44.09 8.31 10.35
CA PRO A 150 42.99 7.38 10.52
C PRO A 150 42.37 7.53 11.91
N LEU A 151 41.04 7.51 11.97
CA LEU A 151 40.29 7.65 13.21
C LEU A 151 40.53 6.44 14.13
N GLU A 152 40.81 6.70 15.41
CA GLU A 152 40.94 5.65 16.43
C GLU A 152 39.58 5.21 16.97
N VAL A 153 39.54 4.02 17.59
CA VAL A 153 38.31 3.47 18.20
C VAL A 153 37.85 4.38 19.35
N GLY A 154 36.62 4.88 19.25
CA GLY A 154 36.01 5.75 20.27
C GLY A 154 36.28 7.25 20.09
N GLN A 155 37.04 7.65 19.07
CA GLN A 155 37.24 9.07 18.77
C GLN A 155 35.98 9.69 18.15
N PRO A 156 35.54 10.89 18.58
CA PRO A 156 34.43 11.58 17.95
C PRO A 156 34.78 11.99 16.51
N ASP A 157 33.79 12.01 15.62
CA ASP A 157 33.98 12.36 14.22
C ASP A 157 34.62 13.77 14.10
N PRO A 158 35.71 13.93 13.33
CA PRO A 158 36.37 15.22 13.13
C PRO A 158 35.43 16.31 12.60
N LEU A 159 34.34 15.94 11.93
CA LEU A 159 33.32 16.86 11.42
C LEU A 159 32.44 17.49 12.50
N LEU A 160 32.41 16.95 13.71
CA LEU A 160 31.60 17.51 14.80
C LEU A 160 32.01 18.95 15.14
N ARG A 161 33.32 19.24 15.12
CA ARG A 161 33.85 20.59 15.42
C ARG A 161 33.47 21.64 14.36
N PRO A 162 33.72 21.43 13.06
CA PRO A 162 33.38 22.42 12.03
C PRO A 162 31.87 22.56 11.78
N LEU A 163 31.08 21.50 11.91
CA LEU A 163 29.62 21.57 11.68
C LEU A 163 28.86 22.07 12.92
N GLY A 164 29.41 21.87 14.11
CA GLY A 164 28.72 22.09 15.37
C GLY A 164 27.67 21.01 15.68
N ALA A 165 27.31 20.90 16.96
CA ALA A 165 26.40 19.86 17.43
C ALA A 165 25.00 19.88 16.76
N PRO A 166 24.34 21.03 16.53
CA PRO A 166 22.98 21.04 15.96
C PRO A 166 22.94 20.47 14.54
N LEU A 167 23.81 20.97 13.65
CA LEU A 167 23.84 20.53 12.25
C LEU A 167 24.37 19.10 12.13
N TYR A 168 25.40 18.74 12.90
CA TYR A 168 25.92 17.38 12.92
C TYR A 168 24.85 16.37 13.34
N ASN A 169 24.12 16.63 14.42
CA ASN A 169 23.05 15.74 14.89
C ASN A 169 21.88 15.68 13.90
N PHE A 170 21.55 16.77 13.22
CA PHE A 170 20.52 16.76 12.17
C PHE A 170 20.90 15.84 11.00
N LEU A 171 22.13 15.95 10.50
CA LEU A 171 22.63 15.07 9.43
C LEU A 171 22.78 13.62 9.89
N LEU A 172 23.24 13.41 11.12
CA LEU A 172 23.39 12.07 11.73
C LEU A 172 22.04 11.35 11.85
N ASN A 173 20.97 12.07 12.22
CA ASN A 173 19.62 11.53 12.32
C ASN A 173 18.88 11.52 10.98
N ARG A 174 19.60 11.42 9.84
CA ARG A 174 19.01 11.33 8.49
C ARG A 174 17.96 12.41 8.21
N TRP A 175 18.21 13.63 8.71
CA TRP A 175 17.34 14.80 8.57
C TRP A 175 15.98 14.65 9.26
N TYR A 176 15.83 13.69 10.16
CA TYR A 176 14.59 13.33 10.84
C TYR A 176 13.44 12.91 9.90
N TRP A 177 13.75 12.52 8.66
CA TRP A 177 12.73 12.09 7.70
C TRP A 177 12.03 10.81 8.14
N ASP A 178 12.75 9.88 8.75
CA ASP A 178 12.18 8.62 9.24
C ASP A 178 11.16 8.88 10.36
N GLU A 179 11.51 9.72 11.34
CA GLU A 179 10.62 10.06 12.45
C GLU A 179 9.44 10.92 12.01
N LEU A 180 9.65 11.81 11.04
CA LEU A 180 8.57 12.57 10.43
C LEU A 180 7.59 11.63 9.71
N TYR A 181 8.11 10.72 8.89
CA TYR A 181 7.30 9.76 8.15
C TYR A 181 6.56 8.81 9.09
N ASP A 182 7.23 8.33 10.14
CA ASP A 182 6.63 7.50 11.19
C ASP A 182 5.44 8.21 11.85
N ARG A 183 5.62 9.47 12.27
CA ARG A 183 4.57 10.22 12.98
C ARG A 183 3.43 10.65 12.07
N VAL A 184 3.71 11.02 10.82
CA VAL A 184 2.72 11.61 9.91
C VAL A 184 1.96 10.54 9.15
N PHE A 185 2.63 9.44 8.74
CA PHE A 185 2.02 8.43 7.89
C PHE A 185 1.84 7.09 8.60
N ILE A 186 2.88 6.58 9.25
CA ILE A 186 2.84 5.21 9.81
C ILE A 186 1.89 5.11 10.99
N ARG A 187 2.10 5.89 12.05
CA ARG A 187 1.30 5.81 13.29
C ARG A 187 -0.18 6.10 13.05
N PRO A 188 -0.58 7.11 12.26
CA PRO A 188 -2.00 7.33 11.98
C PRO A 188 -2.61 6.16 11.21
N THR A 189 -1.87 5.57 10.27
CA THR A 189 -2.33 4.39 9.53
C THR A 189 -2.53 3.19 10.45
N ILE A 190 -1.57 2.92 11.34
CA ILE A 190 -1.68 1.87 12.35
C ILE A 190 -2.86 2.13 13.29
N PHE A 191 -3.03 3.37 13.76
CA PHE A 191 -4.16 3.75 14.62
C PHE A 191 -5.51 3.51 13.95
N VAL A 192 -5.64 3.87 12.66
CA VAL A 192 -6.86 3.59 11.90
C VAL A 192 -7.08 2.08 11.80
N SER A 193 -6.04 1.32 11.50
CA SER A 193 -6.13 -0.14 11.34
C SER A 193 -6.46 -0.88 12.65
N GLU A 194 -5.88 -0.48 13.78
CA GLU A 194 -5.98 -1.22 15.04
C GLU A 194 -7.12 -0.71 15.93
N VAL A 195 -7.50 0.57 15.80
CA VAL A 195 -8.51 1.18 16.67
C VAL A 195 -9.79 1.46 15.90
N VAL A 196 -9.70 2.19 14.78
CA VAL A 196 -10.89 2.67 14.07
C VAL A 196 -11.62 1.53 13.38
N VAL A 197 -10.90 0.68 12.64
CA VAL A 197 -11.51 -0.45 11.91
C VAL A 197 -12.20 -1.43 12.85
N PRO A 198 -11.56 -1.97 13.92
CA PRO A 198 -12.22 -2.96 14.76
C PRO A 198 -13.36 -2.38 15.60
N GLN A 199 -13.29 -1.11 16.01
CA GLN A 199 -14.36 -0.50 16.80
C GLN A 199 -15.57 -0.13 15.96
N ILE A 200 -15.36 0.49 14.79
CA ILE A 200 -16.46 0.95 13.94
C ILE A 200 -16.99 -0.20 13.09
N MET A 201 -16.11 -0.90 12.40
CA MET A 201 -16.51 -1.93 11.45
C MET A 201 -16.92 -3.21 12.17
N ASP A 202 -16.05 -3.80 12.98
CA ASP A 202 -16.33 -5.12 13.58
C ASP A 202 -17.38 -5.01 14.69
N LYS A 203 -17.07 -4.28 15.77
CA LYS A 203 -17.97 -4.17 16.93
C LYS A 203 -19.19 -3.28 16.70
N GLY A 204 -19.09 -2.34 15.75
CA GLY A 204 -20.19 -1.45 15.40
C GLY A 204 -21.11 -2.07 14.37
N ILE A 205 -20.62 -2.16 13.13
CA ILE A 205 -21.43 -2.57 11.98
C ILE A 205 -21.71 -4.07 11.98
N ILE A 206 -20.66 -4.90 12.07
CA ILE A 206 -20.81 -6.36 11.91
C ILE A 206 -21.58 -6.96 13.10
N ASP A 207 -21.15 -6.70 14.33
CA ASP A 207 -21.85 -7.18 15.54
C ASP A 207 -23.27 -6.59 15.65
N GLY A 208 -23.46 -5.33 15.25
CA GLY A 208 -24.77 -4.69 15.23
C GLY A 208 -25.74 -5.42 14.29
N LEU A 209 -25.29 -5.73 13.07
CA LEU A 209 -26.08 -6.49 12.10
C LEU A 209 -26.36 -7.91 12.60
N LEU A 210 -25.37 -8.59 13.19
CA LEU A 210 -25.53 -9.94 13.74
C LEU A 210 -26.58 -9.97 14.87
N HIS A 211 -26.57 -9.00 15.77
CA HIS A 211 -27.58 -8.92 16.83
C HIS A 211 -28.96 -8.56 16.29
N LEU A 212 -29.05 -7.73 15.25
CA LEU A 212 -30.33 -7.42 14.61
C LEU A 212 -30.94 -8.67 13.97
N THR A 213 -30.16 -9.43 13.21
CA THR A 213 -30.64 -10.68 12.59
C THR A 213 -31.08 -11.67 13.65
N ALA A 214 -30.28 -11.88 14.71
CA ALA A 214 -30.67 -12.73 15.82
C ALA A 214 -32.00 -12.30 16.47
N ARG A 215 -32.18 -11.00 16.78
CA ARG A 215 -33.43 -10.48 17.36
C ARG A 215 -34.63 -10.74 16.46
N ILE A 216 -34.49 -10.52 15.15
CA ILE A 216 -35.56 -10.78 14.18
C ILE A 216 -35.89 -12.27 14.16
N THR A 217 -34.89 -13.14 14.09
CA THR A 217 -35.09 -14.60 14.10
C THR A 217 -35.79 -15.07 15.38
N PHE A 218 -35.36 -14.59 16.55
CA PHE A 218 -36.01 -14.93 17.82
C PHE A 218 -37.44 -14.36 17.92
N ALA A 219 -37.69 -13.16 17.39
CA ALA A 219 -39.02 -12.57 17.36
C ALA A 219 -39.98 -13.39 16.49
N ILE A 220 -39.53 -13.82 15.31
CA ILE A 220 -40.29 -14.70 14.41
C ILE A 220 -40.55 -16.05 15.09
N GLY A 221 -39.51 -16.67 15.66
CA GLY A 221 -39.65 -17.95 16.39
C GLY A 221 -40.63 -17.85 17.55
N GLY A 222 -40.58 -16.76 18.32
CA GLY A 222 -41.52 -16.49 19.41
C GLY A 222 -42.95 -16.26 18.91
N ALA A 223 -43.13 -15.61 17.77
CA ALA A 223 -44.45 -15.46 17.14
C ALA A 223 -45.01 -16.80 16.66
N MET A 224 -44.19 -17.63 16.01
CA MET A 224 -44.58 -18.97 15.57
C MET A 224 -44.95 -19.87 16.76
N ALA A 225 -44.14 -19.87 17.82
CA ALA A 225 -44.43 -20.66 19.03
C ALA A 225 -45.71 -20.22 19.75
N ARG A 226 -46.11 -18.95 19.64
CA ARG A 226 -47.41 -18.47 20.15
C ARG A 226 -48.55 -18.95 19.26
N LEU A 227 -48.39 -18.89 17.95
CA LEU A 227 -49.39 -19.37 16.99
C LEU A 227 -49.60 -20.88 17.11
N GLU A 228 -48.51 -21.65 17.23
CA GLU A 228 -48.56 -23.10 17.46
C GLU A 228 -49.35 -23.42 18.73
N ARG A 229 -49.02 -22.77 19.87
CA ARG A 229 -49.76 -22.98 21.12
C ARG A 229 -51.24 -22.62 21.02
N ALA A 230 -51.56 -21.51 20.35
CA ALA A 230 -52.96 -21.10 20.17
C ALA A 230 -53.74 -22.06 19.27
N VAL A 231 -53.14 -22.55 18.18
CA VAL A 231 -53.80 -23.40 17.19
C VAL A 231 -53.84 -24.87 17.65
N PHE A 232 -52.68 -25.43 17.97
CA PHE A 232 -52.51 -26.85 18.27
C PHE A 232 -52.65 -27.19 19.75
N GLY A 233 -52.36 -26.24 20.65
CA GLY A 233 -52.62 -26.41 22.08
C GLY A 233 -54.08 -26.09 22.36
N ASP A 234 -54.35 -24.80 22.60
CA ASP A 234 -55.64 -24.31 23.07
C ASP A 234 -56.78 -24.63 22.08
N GLY A 235 -56.53 -24.50 20.77
CA GLY A 235 -57.52 -24.79 19.74
C GLY A 235 -57.93 -26.27 19.68
N VAL A 236 -56.97 -27.19 19.73
CA VAL A 236 -57.27 -28.64 19.73
C VAL A 236 -57.92 -29.06 21.04
N ASP A 237 -57.44 -28.54 22.17
CA ASP A 237 -58.05 -28.80 23.47
C ASP A 237 -59.50 -28.31 23.53
N TRP A 238 -59.79 -27.14 22.98
CA TRP A 238 -61.16 -26.63 22.86
C TRP A 238 -62.06 -27.55 22.01
N ILE A 239 -61.56 -28.04 20.86
CA ILE A 239 -62.30 -28.99 20.01
C ILE A 239 -62.58 -30.29 20.78
N LYS A 240 -61.55 -30.84 21.43
CA LYS A 240 -61.63 -32.06 22.25
C LYS A 240 -62.68 -31.91 23.34
N ASP A 241 -62.66 -30.81 24.08
CA ASP A 241 -63.58 -30.57 25.21
C ASP A 241 -65.03 -30.44 24.71
N ARG A 242 -65.27 -29.74 23.59
CA ARG A 242 -66.60 -29.66 22.97
C ARG A 242 -67.12 -31.01 22.50
N PHE A 243 -66.26 -31.84 21.92
CA PHE A 243 -66.63 -33.19 21.51
C PHE A 243 -66.97 -34.08 22.71
N LEU A 244 -66.19 -33.99 23.79
CA LEU A 244 -66.45 -34.73 25.02
C LEU A 244 -67.77 -34.30 25.68
N ASP A 245 -68.06 -33.01 25.72
CA ASP A 245 -69.33 -32.49 26.25
C ASP A 245 -70.52 -32.98 25.43
N LEU A 246 -70.44 -32.90 24.09
CA LEU A 246 -71.45 -33.45 23.19
C LEU A 246 -71.65 -34.97 23.42
N THR A 247 -70.56 -35.72 23.56
CA THR A 247 -70.62 -37.16 23.83
C THR A 247 -71.27 -37.46 25.19
N ARG A 248 -71.02 -36.65 26.22
CA ARG A 248 -71.68 -36.78 27.53
C ARG A 248 -73.18 -36.53 27.44
N GLU A 249 -73.61 -35.54 26.65
CA GLU A 249 -75.03 -35.30 26.36
C GLU A 249 -75.66 -36.49 25.63
N PHE A 250 -75.06 -36.98 24.54
CA PHE A 250 -75.53 -38.17 23.81
C PHE A 250 -75.57 -39.43 24.68
N ARG A 251 -74.65 -39.57 25.64
CA ARG A 251 -74.66 -40.71 26.58
C ARG A 251 -75.93 -40.74 27.44
N THR A 252 -76.53 -39.59 27.74
CA THR A 252 -77.78 -39.54 28.52
C THR A 252 -79.02 -39.94 27.71
N PHE A 253 -78.95 -39.91 26.37
CA PHE A 253 -80.01 -40.43 25.50
C PHE A 253 -80.09 -41.97 25.50
N GLN A 254 -79.04 -42.66 25.95
CA GLN A 254 -79.01 -44.12 26.04
C GLN A 254 -79.18 -44.57 27.50
N SER A 255 -80.42 -44.70 27.96
CA SER A 255 -80.76 -45.05 29.35
C SER A 255 -80.52 -46.52 29.73
N GLY A 256 -80.24 -47.37 28.73
CA GLY A 256 -80.07 -48.82 28.91
C GLY A 256 -81.37 -49.59 29.17
N LYS A 257 -82.53 -48.92 29.22
CA LYS A 257 -83.84 -49.57 29.41
C LYS A 257 -84.50 -49.88 28.06
N ILE A 258 -84.67 -51.17 27.76
CA ILE A 258 -85.25 -51.66 26.49
C ILE A 258 -86.63 -51.06 26.18
N GLN A 259 -87.42 -50.79 27.23
CA GLN A 259 -88.77 -50.22 27.11
C GLN A 259 -88.78 -48.80 26.52
N GLU A 260 -87.80 -47.97 26.89
CA GLU A 260 -87.71 -46.59 26.38
C GLU A 260 -87.32 -46.58 24.90
N TYR A 261 -86.46 -47.52 24.45
CA TYR A 261 -86.12 -47.68 23.04
C TYR A 261 -87.31 -48.18 22.19
N ALA A 262 -88.13 -49.10 22.73
CA ALA A 262 -89.32 -49.59 22.03
C ALA A 262 -90.40 -48.49 21.88
N LEU A 263 -90.56 -47.65 22.90
CA LEU A 263 -91.44 -46.49 22.83
C LEU A 263 -90.95 -45.49 21.77
N LEU A 264 -89.65 -45.16 21.80
CA LEU A 264 -89.04 -44.18 20.90
C LEU A 264 -89.07 -44.64 19.43
N SER A 265 -88.83 -45.93 19.17
CA SER A 265 -88.96 -46.50 17.83
C SER A 265 -90.40 -46.48 17.31
N THR A 266 -91.38 -46.74 18.18
CA THR A 266 -92.80 -46.66 17.81
C THR A 266 -93.20 -45.22 17.46
N VAL A 267 -92.79 -44.24 18.26
CA VAL A 267 -93.04 -42.81 17.99
C VAL A 267 -92.38 -42.37 16.68
N LEU A 268 -91.11 -42.76 16.44
CA LEU A 268 -90.42 -42.47 15.19
C LEU A 268 -91.14 -43.10 13.99
N ALA A 269 -91.62 -44.35 14.11
CA ALA A 269 -92.39 -44.99 13.05
C ALA A 269 -93.69 -44.23 12.73
N TRP A 270 -94.39 -43.73 13.75
CA TRP A 270 -95.58 -42.88 13.55
C TRP A 270 -95.26 -41.53 12.93
N ILE A 271 -94.18 -40.87 13.35
CA ILE A 271 -93.72 -39.61 12.75
C ILE A 271 -93.34 -39.84 11.29
N PHE A 272 -92.63 -40.92 10.99
CA PHE A 272 -92.22 -41.26 9.63
C PHE A 272 -93.42 -41.59 8.74
N ALA A 273 -94.40 -42.34 9.26
CA ALA A 273 -95.67 -42.61 8.58
C ALA A 273 -96.45 -41.32 8.31
N ALA A 274 -96.53 -40.41 9.29
CA ALA A 274 -97.16 -39.11 9.12
C ALA A 274 -96.42 -38.23 8.09
N PHE A 275 -95.08 -38.24 8.11
CA PHE A 275 -94.26 -37.51 7.16
C PHE A 275 -94.44 -38.05 5.73
N ILE A 276 -94.48 -39.38 5.55
CA ILE A 276 -94.78 -40.03 4.27
C ILE A 276 -96.20 -39.67 3.81
N LEU A 277 -97.19 -39.71 4.71
CA LEU A 277 -98.57 -39.34 4.39
C LEU A 277 -98.68 -37.88 3.96
N ILE A 278 -97.99 -36.96 4.66
CA ILE A 278 -97.94 -35.54 4.31
C ILE A 278 -97.25 -35.35 2.95
N ILE A 279 -96.12 -36.02 2.71
CA ILE A 279 -95.44 -35.97 1.41
C ILE A 279 -96.33 -36.50 0.30
N ASN A 280 -97.03 -37.63 0.48
CA ASN A 280 -97.97 -38.19 -0.50
C ASN A 280 -99.26 -37.35 -0.67
N PHE A 281 -99.51 -36.39 0.22
CA PHE A 281 -100.65 -35.47 0.12
C PHE A 281 -100.24 -34.10 -0.46
N VAL A 282 -98.94 -33.80 -0.46
CA VAL A 282 -98.35 -32.53 -0.92
C VAL A 282 -97.66 -32.65 -2.29
N LEU A 283 -97.29 -33.87 -2.72
CA LEU A 283 -96.87 -34.24 -4.08
C LEU A 283 -98.02 -34.92 -4.84
#